data_AF-A0A1E3XEH1-F1
#
_entry.id   AF-A0A1E3XEH1-F1
#
_cell.length_a   1.000
_cell.length_b   1.000
_cell.length_c   1.000
_cell.angle_alpha   90.00
_cell.angle_beta   90.00
_cell.angle_gamma   90.00
#
_symmetry.space_group_name_H-M   'P 1'
#
loop_
_entity.id
_entity.type
_entity.pdbx_description
1 polymer ?
#
loop_
_entity_poly.entity_id
_entity_poly.type
_entity_poly.pdbx_seq_one_letter_code
_entity_poly.pdbx_strand_id
1 'polypeptide(L)'
;MTDEVKKLIEKAEHAIEVAEELMKSNYPSDAASKIYYSMFYAAQALLKSEGIDVVKHSAVDSAIGYYFAKPEKSILNSIECLWMPGR
;
A
#
# COMPACT_ATOMS: atom_id res chain seq x y z
N MET A 1 15.96 5.61 -2.52
CA MET A 1 14.57 6.08 -2.26
C MET A 1 14.48 7.49 -2.83
N THR A 2 13.56 7.75 -3.76
CA THR A 2 13.42 9.09 -4.37
C THR A 2 12.67 10.03 -3.41
N ASP A 3 12.89 11.34 -3.51
CA ASP A 3 12.23 12.34 -2.64
C ASP A 3 10.70 12.29 -2.74
N GLU A 4 10.18 11.90 -3.90
CA GLU A 4 8.74 11.76 -4.13
C GLU A 4 8.16 10.54 -3.43
N VAL A 5 8.87 9.40 -3.43
CA VAL A 5 8.48 8.21 -2.67
C VAL A 5 8.44 8.52 -1.18
N LYS A 6 9.43 9.27 -0.68
CA LYS A 6 9.46 9.69 0.73
C LYS A 6 8.26 10.57 1.09
N LYS A 7 7.92 11.55 0.26
CA LYS A 7 6.73 12.40 0.45
C LYS A 7 5.41 11.62 0.41
N LEU A 8 5.34 10.56 -0.39
CA LEU A 8 4.15 9.69 -0.43
C LEU A 8 4.02 8.85 0.84
N ILE A 9 5.13 8.34 1.37
CA ILE A 9 5.16 7.62 2.66
C ILE A 9 4.76 8.56 3.80
N GLU A 10 5.33 9.76 3.88
CA GLU A 10 4.97 10.76 4.90
C GLU A 10 3.47 11.11 4.86
N LYS A 11 2.88 11.21 3.66
CA LYS A 11 1.43 11.41 3.50
C LYS A 11 0.60 10.22 3.98
N ALA A 12 1.09 9.00 3.73
CA ALA A 12 0.42 7.79 4.17
C ALA A 12 0.42 7.68 5.71
N GLU A 13 1.55 7.97 6.34
CA GLU A 13 1.72 8.00 7.80
C GLU A 13 0.81 9.05 8.44
N HIS A 14 0.84 10.29 7.94
CA HIS A 14 -0.04 11.35 8.43
C HIS A 14 -1.53 11.00 8.28
N ALA A 15 -1.93 10.33 7.20
CA ALA A 15 -3.31 9.88 7.04
C ALA A 15 -3.73 8.83 8.09
N ILE A 16 -2.80 7.96 8.53
CA ILE A 16 -3.03 6.99 9.62
C ILE A 16 -3.20 7.73 10.94
N GLU A 17 -2.29 8.66 11.27
CA GLU A 17 -2.38 9.46 12.49
C GLU A 17 -3.73 10.18 12.60
N VAL A 18 -4.18 10.80 11.51
CA VAL A 18 -5.49 11.46 11.46
C VAL A 18 -6.63 10.44 11.61
N ALA A 19 -6.53 9.26 11.02
CA ALA A 19 -7.54 8.21 11.17
C ALA A 19 -7.64 7.72 12.63
N GLU A 20 -6.52 7.60 13.33
CA GLU A 20 -6.48 7.23 14.75
C GLU A 20 -7.16 8.29 15.63
N GLU A 21 -6.90 9.57 15.38
CA GLU A 21 -7.57 10.66 16.11
C GLU A 21 -9.08 10.70 15.83
N LEU A 22 -9.50 10.44 14.59
CA LEU A 22 -10.92 10.33 14.23
C LEU A 22 -11.59 9.14 14.91
N MET A 23 -10.90 8.01 15.02
CA MET A 23 -11.40 6.85 15.76
C MET A 23 -11.57 7.15 17.25
N LYS A 24 -10.59 7.82 17.88
CA LYS A 24 -10.69 8.28 19.28
C LYS A 24 -11.85 9.26 19.47
N SER A 25 -12.12 10.07 18.46
CA SER A 25 -13.21 11.06 18.43
C SER A 25 -14.57 10.46 18.04
N ASN A 26 -14.67 9.14 17.86
CA ASN A 26 -15.90 8.40 17.52
C ASN A 26 -16.48 8.72 16.13
N TYR A 27 -15.61 9.00 15.15
CA TYR A 27 -15.96 9.23 13.73
C TYR A 27 -15.42 8.11 12.82
N PRO A 28 -15.97 6.88 12.90
CA PRO A 28 -15.43 5.73 12.19
C PRO A 28 -15.54 5.83 10.65
N SER A 29 -16.58 6.49 10.13
CA SER A 29 -16.75 6.69 8.67
C SER A 29 -15.67 7.58 8.08
N ASP A 30 -15.30 8.64 8.79
CA ASP A 30 -14.24 9.56 8.39
C ASP A 30 -12.85 8.92 8.52
N ALA A 31 -12.66 8.12 9.58
CA ALA A 31 -11.45 7.33 9.76
C ALA A 31 -11.25 6.32 8.62
N ALA A 32 -12.30 5.60 8.22
CA ALA A 32 -12.24 4.67 7.08
C ALA A 32 -11.79 5.37 5.78
N SER A 33 -12.28 6.58 5.55
CA SER A 33 -11.87 7.39 4.39
C SER A 33 -10.39 7.75 4.44
N LYS A 34 -9.86 8.10 5.63
CA LYS A 34 -8.43 8.40 5.81
C LYS A 34 -7.54 7.18 5.64
N ILE A 35 -7.98 6.03 6.14
CA ILE A 35 -7.28 4.74 5.95
C ILE A 35 -7.20 4.38 4.46
N TYR A 36 -8.29 4.53 3.70
CA TYR A 36 -8.28 4.31 2.25
C TYR A 36 -7.21 5.16 1.54
N TYR A 37 -7.14 6.46 1.85
CA TYR A 37 -6.13 7.34 1.27
C TYR A 37 -4.70 6.99 1.72
N SER A 38 -4.52 6.53 2.96
CA SER A 38 -3.20 6.05 3.40
C SER A 38 -2.73 4.87 2.55
N MET A 39 -3.59 3.87 2.36
CA MET A 39 -3.31 2.72 1.49
C MET A 39 -3.00 3.16 0.06
N PHE A 40 -3.74 4.14 -0.46
CA PHE A 40 -3.52 4.70 -1.79
C PHE A 40 -2.16 5.41 -1.96
N TYR A 41 -1.71 6.16 -0.95
CA TYR A 41 -0.39 6.79 -0.98
C TYR A 41 0.75 5.78 -0.85
N ALA A 42 0.60 4.79 0.03
CA ALA A 42 1.54 3.68 0.16
C ALA A 42 1.64 2.89 -1.16
N ALA A 43 0.51 2.66 -1.82
CA ALA A 43 0.44 1.98 -3.10
C ALA A 43 1.20 2.72 -4.22
N GLN A 44 1.00 4.03 -4.32
CA GLN A 44 1.75 4.86 -5.26
C GLN A 44 3.24 4.89 -4.94
N ALA A 45 3.62 4.97 -3.66
CA ALA A 45 5.01 4.95 -3.24
C ALA A 45 5.71 3.66 -3.70
N LEU A 46 5.02 2.52 -3.54
CA LEU A 46 5.51 1.21 -3.94
C LEU A 46 5.65 1.06 -5.47
N LEU A 47 4.64 1.47 -6.23
CA LEU A 47 4.72 1.43 -7.70
C LEU A 47 5.85 2.34 -8.21
N LYS A 48 6.01 3.50 -7.58
CA LYS A 48 7.05 4.45 -7.95
C LYS A 48 8.46 3.99 -7.56
N SER A 49 8.60 3.23 -6.47
CA SER A 49 9.90 2.61 -6.13
C SER A 49 10.33 1.55 -7.15
N GLU A 50 9.38 0.92 -7.82
CA GLU A 50 9.60 -0.04 -8.93
C GLU A 50 9.74 0.64 -10.31
N GLY A 51 9.70 1.99 -10.37
CA GLY A 51 9.77 2.74 -11.62
C GLY A 51 8.49 2.69 -12.47
N ILE A 52 7.36 2.34 -11.87
CA ILE A 52 6.04 2.26 -12.53
C ILE A 52 5.28 3.56 -12.24
N ASP A 53 5.25 4.46 -13.21
CA ASP A 53 4.45 5.69 -13.12
C ASP A 53 2.99 5.45 -13.53
N VAL A 54 2.10 5.61 -12.56
CA VAL A 54 0.65 5.51 -12.74
C VAL A 54 0.02 6.90 -12.66
N VAL A 55 -0.53 7.36 -13.79
CA VAL A 55 -1.10 8.72 -13.93
C VAL A 55 -2.57 8.79 -13.47
N LYS A 56 -3.27 7.66 -13.40
CA LYS A 56 -4.71 7.61 -13.08
C LYS A 56 -4.96 6.93 -11.74
N HIS A 57 -5.86 7.51 -10.94
CA HIS A 57 -6.29 6.94 -9.65
C HIS A 57 -6.76 5.48 -9.78
N SER A 58 -7.62 5.18 -10.76
CA SER A 58 -8.12 3.81 -11.00
C SER A 58 -7.05 2.83 -11.48
N ALA A 59 -5.93 3.34 -12.00
CA ALA A 59 -4.82 2.51 -12.45
C ALA A 59 -3.93 2.07 -11.28
N VAL A 60 -3.93 2.77 -10.14
CA VAL A 60 -3.16 2.39 -8.95
C VAL A 60 -3.70 1.09 -8.35
N ASP A 61 -5.02 1.00 -8.14
CA ASP A 61 -5.67 -0.20 -7.59
C ASP A 61 -5.47 -1.42 -8.50
N SER A 62 -5.60 -1.21 -9.81
CA SER A 62 -5.40 -2.26 -10.82
C SER A 62 -3.93 -2.67 -10.93
N ALA A 63 -3.00 -1.72 -10.87
CA ALA A 63 -1.56 -1.99 -10.93
C ALA A 63 -1.08 -2.76 -9.69
N ILE A 64 -1.59 -2.44 -8.50
CA ILE A 64 -1.31 -3.25 -7.32
C ILE A 64 -1.82 -4.68 -7.49
N GLY A 65 -3.08 -4.84 -7.92
CA GLY A 65 -3.63 -6.18 -8.18
C GLY A 65 -2.81 -6.96 -9.22
N TYR A 66 -2.32 -6.28 -10.24
CA TYR A 66 -1.57 -6.89 -11.33
C TYR A 66 -0.12 -7.24 -10.98
N TYR A 67 0.60 -6.33 -10.31
CA TYR A 67 2.03 -6.49 -10.00
C TYR A 67 2.28 -7.20 -8.67
N PHE A 68 1.38 -7.06 -7.70
CA PHE A 68 1.60 -7.54 -6.33
C PHE A 68 0.57 -8.59 -5.87
N ALA A 69 -0.64 -8.64 -6.44
CA ALA A 69 -1.62 -9.69 -6.09
C ALA A 69 -1.57 -10.92 -7.02
N LYS A 70 -0.97 -10.83 -8.21
CA LYS A 70 -0.70 -12.01 -9.05
C LYS A 70 0.52 -12.79 -8.50
N PRO A 71 0.41 -14.11 -8.30
CA PRO A 71 1.40 -14.91 -7.57
C PRO A 71 2.77 -15.01 -8.24
N GLU A 72 2.91 -14.66 -9.52
CA GLU A 72 4.19 -14.78 -10.25
C GLU A 72 5.26 -13.78 -9.77
N LYS A 73 4.85 -12.68 -9.09
CA LYS A 73 5.72 -11.73 -8.37
C LYS A 73 5.33 -11.56 -6.89
N SER A 74 4.69 -12.58 -6.31
CA SER A 74 4.37 -12.53 -4.89
C SER A 74 5.64 -12.66 -4.04
N ILE A 75 5.74 -11.85 -2.99
CA ILE A 75 6.65 -12.02 -1.85
C ILE A 75 6.56 -13.43 -1.21
N LEU A 76 5.54 -14.24 -1.55
CA LEU A 76 5.46 -15.65 -1.18
C LEU A 76 6.51 -16.53 -1.88
N ASN A 77 7.06 -16.13 -3.03
CA ASN A 77 8.16 -16.89 -3.65
C ASN A 77 9.48 -16.77 -2.88
N SER A 78 9.60 -15.85 -1.92
CA SER A 78 10.74 -15.80 -1.00
C SER A 78 10.51 -16.59 0.30
N ILE A 79 9.31 -17.18 0.49
CA ILE A 79 8.96 -18.01 1.66
C ILE A 79 8.85 -19.50 1.27
N GLU A 80 8.99 -19.85 -0.01
CA GLU A 80 9.06 -21.24 -0.51
C GLU A 80 10.34 -22.02 -0.09
N CYS A 81 11.04 -21.63 0.97
CA CYS A 81 12.15 -22.40 1.53
C CYS A 81 11.90 -23.02 2.92
N LEU A 82 10.71 -22.92 3.54
CA LEU A 82 10.52 -23.48 4.89
C LEU A 82 9.31 -24.36 5.17
N TRP A 83 8.47 -24.68 4.18
CA TRP A 83 7.36 -25.62 4.36
C TRP A 83 7.36 -26.70 3.27
N MET A 84 8.35 -27.60 3.34
CA MET A 84 8.17 -28.97 2.85
C MET A 84 7.52 -29.78 3.98
N PRO A 85 6.27 -30.25 3.85
CA PRO A 85 5.87 -31.43 4.59
C PRO A 85 6.57 -32.63 3.94
N GLY A 86 7.33 -33.34 4.77
CA GLY A 86 8.09 -34.51 4.40
C GLY A 86 7.27 -35.54 3.64
N ARG A 87 7.95 -36.14 2.68
CA ARG A 87 7.66 -37.47 2.17
C ARG A 87 7.89 -38.51 3.26
#